data_AF-A0A1T5NWU2-F1
#
_entry.id   AF-A0A1T5NWU2-F1
#
_cell.length_a   1.000
_cell.length_b   1.000
_cell.length_c   1.000
_cell.angle_alpha   90.00
_cell.angle_beta   90.00
_cell.angle_gamma   90.00
#
_symmetry.space_group_name_H-M   'P 1'
#
loop_
_entity.id
_entity.type
_entity.pdbx_description
1 polymer ?
#
loop_
_entity_poly.entity_id
_entity_poly.type
_entity_poly.pdbx_seq_one_letter_code
_entity_poly.pdbx_strand_id
1 'polypeptide(L)'
;MSVRNAKRMRVFAGPNGSGKSTIIKEIQKAYKTGTYINADDIEKSAREKGFVNLGDYNLEADTTDFNTYLKHSSLLEKAVKDGFQQVLQYDFYLH
;
A
#
# COMPACT_ATOMS: atom_id res chain seq x y z
N MET A 1 6.32 -31.02 16.64
CA MET A 1 5.21 -30.06 16.51
C MET A 1 5.42 -29.28 15.21
N SER A 2 4.52 -29.42 14.24
CA SER A 2 4.61 -28.68 12.98
C SER A 2 4.13 -27.24 13.22
N VAL A 3 5.07 -26.28 13.21
CA VAL A 3 4.73 -24.86 13.25
C VAL A 3 4.07 -24.55 11.92
N ARG A 4 2.75 -24.32 11.91
CA ARG A 4 2.07 -23.80 10.71
C ARG A 4 2.69 -22.44 10.38
N ASN A 5 3.34 -22.34 9.22
CA ASN A 5 3.78 -21.07 8.64
C ASN A 5 2.56 -20.24 8.21
N ALA A 6 1.86 -19.65 9.19
CA ALA A 6 0.76 -18.73 8.93
C ALA A 6 1.33 -17.33 8.64
N LYS A 7 0.92 -16.71 7.53
CA LYS A 7 1.22 -15.30 7.25
C LYS A 7 0.58 -14.44 8.34
N ARG A 8 1.36 -13.53 8.95
CA ARG A 8 0.90 -12.65 10.05
C ARG A 8 0.93 -11.19 9.61
N MET A 9 -0.22 -10.53 9.65
CA MET A 9 -0.32 -9.08 9.54
C MET A 9 -0.10 -8.45 10.92
N ARG A 10 0.68 -7.37 10.99
CA ARG A 10 0.89 -6.59 12.22
C ARG A 10 0.46 -5.16 11.94
N VAL A 11 -0.43 -4.64 12.78
CA VAL A 11 -0.98 -3.29 12.66
C VAL A 11 -0.50 -2.47 13.85
N PHE A 12 0.07 -1.29 13.59
CA PHE A 12 0.44 -0.32 14.61
C PHE A 12 -0.58 0.82 14.60
N ALA A 13 -1.29 1.01 15.71
CA ALA A 13 -2.35 2.02 15.84
C ALA A 13 -2.12 2.89 17.09
N GLY A 14 -2.68 4.10 17.11
CA GLY A 14 -2.52 5.09 18.18
C GLY A 14 -2.69 6.53 17.66
N PRO A 15 -2.79 7.54 18.55
CA PRO A 15 -3.01 8.93 18.14
C PRO A 15 -1.81 9.53 17.38
N ASN A 16 -2.04 10.62 16.66
CA ASN A 16 -0.97 11.37 15.99
C ASN A 16 0.05 11.85 17.03
N GLY A 17 1.34 11.77 16.70
CA GLY A 17 2.43 12.11 17.61
C GLY A 17 2.81 11.03 18.64
N SER A 18 2.13 9.87 18.69
CA SER A 18 2.42 8.82 19.68
C SER A 18 3.70 7.99 19.40
N GLY A 19 4.55 8.40 18.45
CA GLY A 19 5.82 7.73 18.15
C GLY A 19 5.74 6.41 17.34
N LYS A 20 4.58 6.08 16.74
CA LYS A 20 4.37 4.82 15.99
C LYS A 20 5.46 4.59 14.94
N SER A 21 5.71 5.60 14.10
CA SER A 21 6.71 5.51 13.03
C SER A 21 8.13 5.31 13.58
N THR A 22 8.44 5.85 14.76
CA THR A 22 9.72 5.63 15.44
C THR A 22 9.85 4.16 15.85
N ILE A 23 8.84 3.61 16.51
CA ILE A 23 8.83 2.20 16.94
C ILE A 23 8.95 1.26 15.74
N ILE A 24 8.21 1.52 14.65
CA ILE A 24 8.28 0.72 13.43
C ILE A 24 9.70 0.73 12.86
N LYS A 25 10.36 1.89 12.77
CA LYS A 25 11.74 2.02 12.30
C LYS A 25 12.72 1.24 13.18
N GLU A 26 12.58 1.33 14.50
CA GLU A 26 13.43 0.56 15.42
C GLU A 26 13.22 -0.96 15.29
N ILE A 27 11.97 -1.40 15.10
CA ILE A 27 11.67 -2.82 14.84
C ILE A 27 12.30 -3.27 13.51
N GLN A 28 12.23 -2.47 12.46
CA GLN A 28 12.80 -2.80 11.15
C GLN A 28 14.33 -2.87 11.18
N LYS A 29 14.99 -2.12 12.06
CA LYS A 29 16.45 -2.24 12.28
C LYS A 29 16.84 -3.56 12.94
N ALA A 30 16.00 -4.05 13.86
CA ALA A 30 16.30 -5.25 14.65
C ALA A 30 15.74 -6.55 14.05
N TYR A 31 14.70 -6.46 13.21
CA TYR A 31 13.98 -7.61 12.68
C TYR A 31 13.65 -7.43 11.20
N LYS A 32 13.77 -8.51 10.43
CA LYS A 32 13.26 -8.55 9.05
C LYS A 32 11.73 -8.53 9.07
N THR A 33 11.15 -7.39 8.75
CA THR A 33 9.70 -7.26 8.54
C THR A 33 9.32 -7.71 7.13
N GLY A 34 8.04 -8.07 6.93
CA GLY A 34 7.47 -8.18 5.58
C GLY A 34 7.26 -6.80 4.96
N THR A 35 6.43 -6.73 3.90
CA THR A 35 6.01 -5.48 3.28
C THR A 35 5.43 -4.52 4.32
N TYR A 36 6.00 -3.32 4.38
CA TYR A 36 5.48 -2.22 5.19
C TYR A 36 4.57 -1.36 4.32
N ILE A 37 3.39 -1.02 4.85
CA ILE A 37 2.39 -0.20 4.16
C ILE A 37 1.96 0.92 5.10
N ASN A 38 1.99 2.14 4.60
CA ASN A 38 1.50 3.34 5.28
C ASN A 38 0.86 4.28 4.24
N ALA A 39 -0.34 4.77 4.55
CA ALA A 39 -1.12 5.58 3.62
C ALA A 39 -0.50 6.96 3.38
N ASP A 40 0.01 7.62 4.42
CA ASP A 40 0.66 8.92 4.33
C ASP A 40 1.94 8.83 3.47
N ASP A 41 2.70 7.75 3.62
CA ASP A 41 3.91 7.50 2.82
C ASP A 41 3.56 7.25 1.34
N ILE A 42 2.48 6.50 1.07
CA ILE A 42 1.96 6.27 -0.30
C ILE A 42 1.49 7.59 -0.92
N GLU A 43 0.70 8.39 -0.20
CA GLU A 43 0.21 9.69 -0.65
C GLU A 43 1.36 10.65 -0.96
N LYS A 44 2.34 10.73 -0.06
CA LYS A 44 3.53 11.55 -0.25
C LYS A 44 4.29 11.13 -1.51
N SER A 45 4.53 9.83 -1.69
CA SER A 45 5.21 9.31 -2.89
C SER A 45 4.43 9.62 -4.17
N ALA A 46 3.10 9.43 -4.15
CA ALA A 46 2.25 9.73 -5.30
C ALA A 46 2.30 11.21 -5.68
N ARG A 47 2.27 12.10 -4.68
CA ARG A 47 2.36 13.54 -4.88
C ARG A 47 3.73 13.99 -5.40
N GLU A 48 4.81 13.37 -4.93
CA GLU A 48 6.17 13.73 -5.31
C GLU A 48 6.58 13.17 -6.68
N LYS A 49 6.19 11.94 -6.99
CA LYS A 49 6.60 11.23 -8.21
C LYS A 49 5.57 11.28 -9.32
N GLY A 50 4.31 11.58 -9.01
CA GLY A 50 3.17 11.44 -9.92
C GLY A 50 2.69 10.00 -10.10
N PHE A 51 3.32 9.02 -9.43
CA PHE A 51 2.95 7.61 -9.48
C PHE A 51 3.29 6.87 -8.18
N VAL A 52 2.71 5.69 -8.00
CA VAL A 52 3.05 4.74 -6.93
C VAL A 52 3.69 3.51 -7.59
N ASN A 53 4.91 3.18 -7.19
CA ASN A 53 5.58 1.98 -7.67
C ASN A 53 5.13 0.76 -6.86
N LEU A 54 4.47 -0.20 -7.49
CA LEU A 54 4.03 -1.43 -6.81
C LEU A 54 5.20 -2.30 -6.34
N GLY A 55 6.36 -2.21 -7.00
CA GLY A 55 7.58 -2.91 -6.62
C GLY A 55 8.08 -2.53 -5.21
N ASP A 56 7.83 -1.30 -4.77
CA ASP A 56 8.17 -0.83 -3.42
C ASP A 56 7.42 -1.64 -2.32
N TYR A 57 6.35 -2.33 -2.71
CA TYR A 57 5.48 -3.12 -1.82
C TYR A 57 5.58 -4.65 -2.06
N ASN A 58 6.55 -5.11 -2.87
CA ASN A 58 6.64 -6.49 -3.34
C ASN A 58 5.35 -6.96 -4.05
N LEU A 59 4.73 -6.07 -4.82
CA LEU A 59 3.57 -6.38 -5.64
C LEU A 59 3.97 -6.37 -7.11
N GLU A 60 3.73 -7.51 -7.77
CA GLU A 60 3.80 -7.65 -9.22
C GLU A 60 2.36 -7.75 -9.72
N ALA A 61 1.99 -6.89 -10.66
CA ALA A 61 0.69 -6.86 -11.29
C ALA A 61 0.86 -6.36 -12.72
N ASP A 62 -0.12 -6.62 -13.57
CA ASP A 62 -0.22 -5.99 -14.88
C ASP A 62 -1.51 -5.14 -14.99
N THR A 63 -1.71 -4.54 -16.17
CA THR A 63 -2.91 -3.76 -16.47
C THR A 63 -4.19 -4.58 -16.35
N THR A 64 -4.14 -5.89 -16.63
CA THR A 64 -5.28 -6.81 -16.53
C THR A 64 -5.66 -7.04 -15.07
N ASP A 65 -4.69 -7.33 -14.22
CA ASP A 65 -4.88 -7.50 -12.77
C ASP A 65 -5.50 -6.25 -12.16
N PHE A 66 -4.94 -5.08 -12.50
CA PHE A 66 -5.42 -3.80 -12.00
C PHE A 66 -6.87 -3.51 -12.43
N ASN A 67 -7.17 -3.67 -13.71
CA ASN A 67 -8.52 -3.46 -14.24
C ASN A 67 -9.53 -4.44 -13.66
N THR A 68 -9.12 -5.69 -13.42
CA THR A 68 -9.96 -6.71 -12.78
C THR A 68 -10.29 -6.31 -11.35
N TYR A 69 -9.30 -5.85 -10.59
CA TYR A 69 -9.51 -5.33 -9.23
C TYR A 69 -10.45 -4.12 -9.22
N LEU A 70 -10.26 -3.15 -10.12
CA LEU A 70 -11.09 -1.95 -10.20
C LEU A 70 -12.58 -2.27 -10.44
N LYS A 71 -12.91 -3.25 -11.29
CA LYS A 71 -14.30 -3.67 -11.56
C LYS A 71 -15.06 -4.11 -10.32
N HIS A 72 -14.35 -4.59 -9.30
CA HIS A 72 -14.94 -5.10 -8.05
C HIS A 72 -14.66 -4.21 -6.84
N SER A 73 -14.06 -3.03 -7.06
CA SER A 73 -13.64 -2.14 -5.98
C SER A 73 -14.80 -1.27 -5.50
N SER A 74 -15.27 -1.53 -4.28
CA SER A 74 -16.23 -0.65 -3.59
C SER A 74 -15.66 0.75 -3.31
N LEU A 75 -14.33 0.89 -3.25
CA LEU A 75 -13.67 2.19 -3.13
C LEU A 75 -13.80 3.01 -4.42
N LEU A 76 -13.69 2.36 -5.59
CA LEU A 76 -13.89 3.02 -6.88
C LEU A 76 -15.35 3.48 -7.01
N GLU A 77 -16.30 2.61 -6.67
CA GLU A 77 -17.73 2.94 -6.67
C GLU A 77 -18.02 4.16 -5.79
N LYS A 78 -17.47 4.17 -4.57
CA LYS A 78 -17.59 5.31 -3.65
C LYS A 78 -16.96 6.58 -4.24
N ALA A 79 -15.75 6.50 -4.78
CA ALA A 79 -15.06 7.68 -5.34
C ALA A 79 -15.86 8.30 -6.50
N VAL A 80 -16.42 7.48 -7.39
CA VAL A 80 -17.30 7.97 -8.47
C VAL A 80 -18.54 8.65 -7.90
N LYS A 81 -19.17 8.05 -6.88
CA LYS A 81 -20.33 8.64 -6.19
C LYS A 81 -20.00 9.97 -5.51
N ASP A 82 -18.79 10.11 -4.99
CA ASP A 82 -18.28 11.33 -4.36
C ASP A 82 -17.80 12.38 -5.39
N GLY A 83 -17.89 12.09 -6.70
CA GLY A 83 -17.64 13.04 -7.79
C GLY A 83 -16.23 13.01 -8.40
N PHE A 84 -15.40 12.03 -8.06
CA PHE A 84 -14.05 11.90 -8.63
C PHE A 84 -14.11 11.30 -10.04
N GLN A 85 -13.72 12.07 -11.07
CA GLN A 85 -13.85 11.68 -12.50
C GLN A 85 -12.61 10.98 -13.10
N GLN A 86 -11.43 11.14 -12.50
CA GLN A 86 -10.21 10.41 -12.87
C GLN A 86 -9.71 9.73 -11.61
N VAL A 87 -9.73 8.39 -11.60
CA VAL A 87 -9.45 7.65 -10.38
C VAL A 87 -8.00 7.19 -10.37
N LEU A 88 -7.63 6.19 -11.18
CA LEU A 88 -6.25 5.70 -11.31
C LEU A 88 -6.09 4.94 -12.63
N GLN A 89 -4.88 4.92 -13.18
CA GLN A 89 -4.49 4.08 -14.32
C GLN A 89 -3.23 3.29 -13.95
N TYR A 90 -3.13 2.05 -14.46
CA TYR A 90 -1.90 1.27 -14.40
C TYR A 90 -1.09 1.48 -15.68
N ASP A 91 0.20 1.75 -15.51
CA ASP A 91 1.13 1.94 -16.63
C ASP A 91 2.48 1.29 -16.31
N PHE A 92 3.18 0.84 -17.35
CA PHE A 92 4.53 0.32 -17.24
C PHE A 92 5.52 1.48 -17.39
N TYR A 93 6.24 1.79 -16.32
CA TYR A 93 7.33 2.75 -16.38
C TYR A 93 8.62 2.04 -16.84
N LEU A 94 9.08 2.34 -18.06
CA LEU A 94 10.45 2.04 -18.50
C LEU A 94 11.32 3.24 -18.14
N HIS A 95 12.42 3.01 -17.40
CA HIS A 95 13.43 4.03 -17.09
C HIS A 95 14.18 4.50 -18.33
#